data_AF-A0A975SRE7-F1
#
_entry.id   AF-A0A975SRE7-F1
#
_cell.length_a   1.000
_cell.length_b   1.000
_cell.length_c   1.000
_cell.angle_alpha   90.00
_cell.angle_beta   90.00
_cell.angle_gamma   90.00
#
_symmetry.space_group_name_H-M   'P 1'
#
loop_
_entity.id
_entity.type
_entity.pdbx_description
1 polymer ?
#
loop_
_entity_poly.entity_id
_entity_poly.type
_entity_poly.pdbx_seq_one_letter_code
_entity_poly.pdbx_strand_id
1 'polypeptide(L)' 'MSKIPVVTVTGMIRLGQFLKLAGPVEDGAMARELVQGGDVAVNGQVDTRRGRQLADGDLVQVDSPTGTWAARVRTA' A
#
# COMPACT_ATOMS: atom_id res chain seq x y z
N MET A 1 -8.30 -16.72 -11.46
CA MET A 1 -7.96 -15.29 -11.59
C MET A 1 -8.16 -14.64 -10.22
N SER A 2 -7.09 -14.46 -9.43
CA SER A 2 -7.22 -13.78 -8.13
C SER A 2 -7.64 -12.34 -8.34
N LYS A 3 -8.77 -11.96 -7.74
CA LYS A 3 -9.34 -10.61 -7.83
C LYS A 3 -8.56 -9.71 -6.87
N ILE A 4 -7.77 -8.78 -7.40
CA ILE A 4 -7.10 -7.76 -6.58
C ILE A 4 -8.18 -6.80 -6.06
N PRO A 5 -8.32 -6.61 -4.74
CA PRO A 5 -9.28 -5.67 -4.18
C PRO A 5 -8.94 -4.22 -4.58
N VAL A 6 -9.97 -3.40 -4.72
CA VAL A 6 -9.85 -1.99 -5.05
C VAL A 6 -10.25 -1.18 -3.82
N VAL A 7 -9.38 -0.29 -3.37
CA VAL A 7 -9.58 0.57 -2.20
C VAL A 7 -9.79 1.99 -2.68
N THR A 8 -10.97 2.52 -2.41
CA THR A 8 -11.34 3.89 -2.80
C THR A 8 -10.81 4.91 -1.80
N VAL A 9 -10.20 5.98 -2.30
CA VAL A 9 -9.64 7.08 -1.52
C VAL A 9 -10.15 8.41 -2.07
N THR A 10 -10.30 9.41 -1.21
CA THR A 10 -10.71 10.77 -1.62
C THR A 10 -9.46 11.62 -1.85
N GLY A 11 -9.25 12.05 -3.09
CA GLY A 11 -8.10 12.89 -3.45
C GLY A 11 -6.74 12.19 -3.30
N MET A 12 -5.70 12.97 -2.99
CA MET A 12 -4.33 12.45 -2.84
C MET A 12 -4.15 11.72 -1.50
N ILE A 13 -3.58 10.52 -1.54
CA ILE A 13 -3.21 9.74 -0.35
C ILE A 13 -1.73 9.37 -0.37
N ARG A 14 -1.10 9.33 0.81
CA ARG A 14 0.27 8.81 0.97
C ARG A 14 0.25 7.31 1.20
N LEU A 15 1.30 6.61 0.76
CA LEU A 15 1.45 5.16 0.88
C LEU A 15 1.17 4.64 2.31
N GLY A 16 1.80 5.21 3.33
CA GLY A 16 1.55 4.78 4.71
C GLY A 16 0.11 5.01 5.20
N GLN A 17 -0.56 6.07 4.74
CA GLN A 17 -1.97 6.31 5.05
C GLN A 17 -2.87 5.31 4.33
N PHE A 18 -2.54 4.98 3.07
CA PHE A 18 -3.25 3.97 2.30
C PHE A 18 -3.12 2.59 2.94
N LEU A 19 -1.92 2.18 3.37
CA LEU A 19 -1.71 0.91 4.07
C LEU A 19 -2.57 0.82 5.34
N LYS A 20 -2.64 1.90 6.13
CA LYS A 20 -3.51 1.93 7.30
C LYS A 20 -5.00 1.84 6.93
N LEU A 21 -5.43 2.56 5.90
CA LEU A 21 -6.82 2.58 5.44
C LEU A 21 -7.26 1.22 4.89
N ALA A 22 -6.38 0.56 4.14
CA ALA A 22 -6.69 -0.68 3.42
C ALA A 22 -6.68 -1.93 4.31
N GLY A 23 -6.17 -1.81 5.55
CA GLY A 23 -6.16 -2.88 6.55
C GLY A 23 -4.99 -3.88 6.59
N PRO A 24 -3.93 -3.87 5.74
CA PRO A 24 -2.80 -4.79 5.93
C PRO A 24 -1.92 -4.49 7.15
N VAL A 25 -2.13 -3.37 7.84
CA VAL A 25 -1.35 -2.97 9.01
C VAL A 25 -2.28 -2.54 10.15
N GLU A 26 -1.83 -2.74 11.39
CA GLU A 26 -2.59 -2.36 12.58
C GLU A 26 -2.46 -0.86 12.89
N ASP A 27 -1.30 -0.26 12.60
CA ASP A 27 -1.04 1.14 12.86
C ASP A 27 -0.07 1.81 11.87
N GLY A 28 0.22 3.09 12.12
CA GLY A 28 1.14 3.87 11.30
C GLY A 28 2.62 3.57 11.52
N ALA A 29 3.00 2.97 12.65
CA ALA A 29 4.37 2.55 12.92
C ALA A 29 4.70 1.30 12.10
N MET A 30 3.81 0.31 12.07
CA MET A 30 3.93 -0.88 11.24
C MET A 30 3.99 -0.53 9.74
N ALA A 31 3.12 0.38 9.26
CA ALA A 31 3.22 0.88 7.87
C ALA A 31 4.59 1.52 7.57
N ARG A 32 5.15 2.25 8.54
CA ARG A 32 6.46 2.87 8.37
C ARG A 32 7.57 1.83 8.30
N GLU A 33 7.53 0.82 9.16
CA GLU A 33 8.52 -0.26 9.20
C GLU A 33 8.54 -1.03 7.90
N LEU A 34 7.38 -1.47 7.39
CA LEU A 34 7.29 -2.21 6.12
C LEU A 34 7.81 -1.39 4.93
N VAL A 35 7.43 -0.11 4.85
CA VAL A 35 7.94 0.77 3.78
C VAL A 35 9.46 0.91 3.90
N GLN A 36 10.00 1.18 5.09
CA GLN A 36 11.45 1.36 5.27
C GLN A 36 12.25 0.07 5.12
N GLY A 37 11.66 -1.07 5.47
CA GLY A 37 12.23 -2.41 5.35
C GLY A 37 12.32 -2.90 3.91
N GLY A 38 11.58 -2.27 2.99
CA GLY A 38 11.53 -2.70 1.58
C GLY A 38 10.49 -3.79 1.32
N ASP A 39 9.56 -4.00 2.25
CA ASP A 39 8.50 -5.01 2.17
C ASP A 39 7.28 -4.52 1.37
N VAL A 40 7.36 -3.31 0.82
CA VAL A 40 6.26 -2.67 0.08
C VAL A 40 6.70 -2.36 -1.34
N ALA A 41 5.91 -2.82 -2.31
CA ALA A 41 6.08 -2.52 -3.72
C ALA A 41 4.89 -1.73 -4.26
N VAL A 42 5.18 -0.72 -5.10
CA VAL A 42 4.17 0.01 -5.87
C VAL A 42 4.44 -0.24 -7.34
N ASN A 43 3.45 -0.81 -8.04
CA ASN A 43 3.55 -1.22 -9.45
C ASN A 43 4.75 -2.16 -9.72
N GLY A 44 5.01 -3.08 -8.80
CA GLY A 44 6.09 -4.07 -8.90
C GLY A 44 7.48 -3.54 -8.56
N GLN A 45 7.61 -2.28 -8.11
CA GLN A 45 8.88 -1.71 -7.67
C GLN A 45 8.84 -1.45 -6.16
N VAL A 46 9.83 -1.96 -5.43
CA VAL A 46 10.01 -1.68 -4.00
C VAL A 46 10.11 -0.17 -3.79
N ASP A 47 9.27 0.37 -2.92
CA ASP A 47 9.24 1.81 -2.61
C ASP A 47 9.46 2.04 -1.13
N THR A 48 10.65 2.54 -0.78
CA THR A 48 11.04 2.82 0.61
C THR A 48 10.86 4.30 1.01
N ARG A 49 10.30 5.12 0.11
CA ARG A 49 10.21 6.56 0.32
C ARG A 49 9.11 6.91 1.32
N ARG A 50 9.52 7.57 2.40
CA ARG A 50 8.59 8.20 3.34
C ARG A 50 7.81 9.30 2.63
N GLY A 51 6.53 9.06 2.37
CA GLY A 51 5.63 10.05 1.79
C GLY A 51 5.37 9.89 0.30
N ARG A 52 5.70 8.74 -0.31
CA ARG A 52 5.20 8.39 -1.65
C ARG A 52 3.70 8.68 -1.73
N GLN A 53 3.30 9.52 -2.67
CA GLN A 53 1.90 9.73 -3.02
C GLN A 53 1.47 8.64 -4.01
N LEU A 54 0.25 8.17 -3.83
CA LEU A 54 -0.36 7.17 -4.70
C LEU A 54 -1.35 7.85 -5.66
N ALA A 55 -1.38 7.36 -6.89
CA ALA A 55 -2.28 7.79 -7.94
C ALA A 55 -3.39 6.75 -8.19
N ASP A 56 -4.43 7.14 -8.93
CA ASP A 56 -5.46 6.20 -9.39
C ASP A 56 -4.83 5.03 -10.15
N GLY A 57 -5.26 3.81 -9.84
CA GLY A 57 -4.77 2.60 -10.50
C GLY A 57 -3.45 2.04 -9.97
N ASP A 58 -2.73 2.76 -9.07
CA ASP A 58 -1.51 2.23 -8.45
C ASP A 58 -1.80 0.90 -7.75
N LEU A 59 -0.98 -0.11 -8.04
CA LEU A 59 -1.01 -1.41 -7.38
C LEU A 59 -0.03 -1.39 -6.23
N VAL A 60 -0.53 -1.48 -5.01
CA VAL A 60 0.28 -1.61 -3.80
C VAL A 60 0.33 -3.07 -3.39
N GLN A 61 1.53 -3.58 -3.14
CA GLN A 61 1.78 -4.92 -2.64
C GLN A 61 2.59 -4.83 -1.35
N VAL A 62 2.25 -5.67 -0.38
CA VAL A 62 2.95 -5.80 0.89
C VAL A 62 3.31 -7.27 1.06
N ASP A 63 4.59 -7.55 1.20
CA ASP A 63 5.08 -8.87 1.55
C ASP A 63 5.21 -8.98 3.07
N SER A 64 4.64 -10.04 3.64
CA SER A 64 4.73 -10.31 5.06
C SER A 64 4.96 -11.80 5.29
N PRO A 65 5.47 -12.22 6.46
CA PRO A 65 5.68 -13.64 6.76
C PRO A 65 4.41 -14.50 6.66
N THR A 66 3.23 -13.89 6.79
CA THR A 66 1.93 -14.58 6.72
C THR A 66 1.35 -14.60 5.31
N GLY A 67 1.99 -13.94 4.34
CA GLY A 67 1.60 -13.92 2.93
C GLY A 67 1.75 -12.55 2.28
N THR A 68 1.47 -12.51 0.97
CA THR A 68 1.44 -11.27 0.18
C THR A 68 0.03 -10.69 0.17
N TRP A 69 -0.10 -9.44 0.59
CA TRP A 69 -1.31 -8.65 0.43
C TRP A 69 -1.16 -7.69 -0.74
N ALA A 70 -2.24 -7.43 -1.48
CA ALA A 70 -2.23 -6.46 -2.57
C ALA A 70 -3.57 -5.74 -2.71
N ALA A 71 -3.54 -4.47 -3.06
CA ALA A 71 -4.73 -3.70 -3.44
C ALA A 71 -4.42 -2.65 -4.50
N ARG A 72 -5.42 -2.32 -5.31
CA ARG A 72 -5.37 -1.18 -6.24
C ARG A 72 -6.01 0.04 -5.63
N VAL A 73 -5.38 1.18 -5.86
CA VAL A 73 -5.91 2.50 -5.49
C VAL A 73 -6.99 2.89 -6.48
N ARG A 74 -8.10 3.41 -5.97
CA ARG A 74 -9.12 4.10 -6.76
C ARG A 74 -9.36 5.48 -6.18
N THR A 75 -9.09 6.55 -6.91
CA THR A 75 -9.44 7.90 -6.47
C THR A 75 -10.88 8.20 -6.87
N ALA A 76 -11.72 8.57 -5.91
CA ALA A 76 -13.08 9.08 -6.14
C ALA A 76 -13.10 10.59 -6.36
#